data_AF-A9WIJ4-F1
#
_entry.id   AF-A9WIJ4-F1
#
_cell.length_a   1.000
_cell.length_b   1.000
_cell.length_c   1.000
_cell.angle_alpha   90.00
_cell.angle_beta   90.00
_cell.angle_gamma   90.00
#
_symmetry.space_group_name_H-M   'P 1'
#
loop_
_entity.id
_entity.type
_entity.pdbx_description
1 polymer ?
#
loop_
_entity_poly.entity_id
_entity_poly.type
_entity_poly.pdbx_seq_one_letter_code
_entity_poly.pdbx_strand_id
1 'polypeptide(L)'
;MPSWNDLNLAWNTLREINVEDIRKEAESPLTIVCVGATRVCQSIAARLEYGEQRYGAVGPSPIHQANLATIVPAEVRNVDLVIIGLDRNIRLSARELTVIEQLAALSLPTVVVVWGTALPSDAGPLHPRVAHARLLVVPDPDAPDTDRQLAEAILERLPASLHLAAARRLPGLRPVLAKQLISSVSFTNASYVLATALPSQIPLLNMPFAAADTLILTKNQAMLVYRLALAYGAPPDIRERLFEVLPVIGGAFIWRQLARMLVGLIPVWGVAPKVAIAYAGTYTTGTAAWRWFAEGEIVDRERLQEIGREAIQLGREQAALLMAKARETGSQQVGRWKRFWQRLRQMWRRK
;
A
#
# COMPACT_ATOMS: atom_id res chain seq x y z
N MET A 1 -7.00 6.65 -6.70
CA MET A 1 -7.59 7.39 -5.57
C MET A 1 -8.61 6.48 -4.89
N PRO A 2 -8.57 6.29 -3.55
CA PRO A 2 -9.48 5.35 -2.89
C PRO A 2 -10.93 5.88 -2.83
N SER A 3 -11.84 5.11 -3.39
CA SER A 3 -13.29 5.30 -3.39
C SER A 3 -13.90 5.00 -2.00
N TRP A 4 -15.17 5.34 -1.78
CA TRP A 4 -15.89 4.97 -0.54
C TRP A 4 -15.99 3.45 -0.34
N ASN A 5 -15.92 2.66 -1.41
CA ASN A 5 -15.88 1.21 -1.32
C ASN A 5 -14.53 0.72 -0.79
N ASP A 6 -13.43 1.40 -1.13
CA ASP A 6 -12.10 1.08 -0.61
C ASP A 6 -11.98 1.37 0.90
N LEU A 7 -12.75 2.34 1.40
CA LEU A 7 -12.87 2.63 2.84
C LEU A 7 -13.62 1.52 3.59
N ASN A 8 -14.72 1.02 3.04
CA ASN A 8 -15.46 -0.11 3.62
C ASN A 8 -14.65 -1.42 3.54
N LEU A 9 -13.89 -1.62 2.46
CA LEU A 9 -12.96 -2.75 2.32
C LEU A 9 -11.84 -2.65 3.36
N ALA A 10 -11.15 -1.50 3.46
CA ALA A 10 -10.13 -1.25 4.46
C ALA A 10 -10.66 -1.42 5.90
N TRP A 11 -11.89 -0.98 6.16
CA TRP A 11 -12.57 -1.13 7.45
C TRP A 11 -12.81 -2.60 7.82
N ASN A 12 -13.34 -3.41 6.90
CA ASN A 12 -13.59 -4.83 7.14
C ASN A 12 -12.28 -5.62 7.24
N THR A 13 -11.30 -5.32 6.38
CA THR A 13 -9.96 -5.91 6.40
C THR A 13 -9.28 -5.65 7.75
N LEU A 14 -9.28 -4.42 8.28
CA LEU A 14 -8.63 -4.11 9.57
C LEU A 14 -9.31 -4.69 10.81
N ARG A 15 -10.62 -4.96 10.74
CA ARG A 15 -11.37 -5.56 11.84
C ARG A 15 -11.06 -7.05 12.00
N GLU A 16 -10.75 -7.73 10.91
CA GLU A 16 -10.55 -9.19 10.86
C GLU A 16 -9.09 -9.64 10.90
N ILE A 17 -8.11 -8.78 10.61
CA ILE A 17 -6.71 -9.21 10.58
C ILE A 17 -6.26 -9.68 11.97
N ASN A 18 -6.10 -11.00 12.08
CA ASN A 18 -5.36 -11.64 13.15
C ASN A 18 -3.86 -11.56 12.83
N VAL A 19 -3.02 -11.50 13.86
CA VAL A 19 -1.57 -11.62 13.73
C VAL A 19 -1.21 -12.89 12.95
N GLU A 20 -1.97 -13.95 13.15
CA GLU A 20 -1.82 -15.22 12.44
C GLU A 20 -2.07 -15.09 10.93
N ASP A 21 -3.01 -14.24 10.51
CA ASP A 21 -3.30 -14.02 9.09
C ASP A 21 -2.17 -13.21 8.43
N ILE A 22 -1.62 -12.21 9.14
CA ILE A 22 -0.44 -11.46 8.67
C ILE A 22 0.75 -12.41 8.50
N ARG A 23 0.94 -13.33 9.45
CA ARG A 23 2.00 -14.33 9.37
C ARG A 23 1.81 -15.24 8.17
N LYS A 24 0.61 -15.80 8.00
CA LYS A 24 0.28 -16.65 6.84
C LYS A 24 0.49 -15.92 5.52
N GLU A 25 0.08 -14.66 5.44
CA GLU A 25 0.32 -13.81 4.27
C GLU A 25 1.83 -13.66 4.00
N ALA A 26 2.64 -13.39 5.02
CA ALA A 26 4.08 -13.24 4.89
C ALA A 26 4.82 -14.54 4.50
N GLU A 27 4.31 -15.69 4.96
CA GLU A 27 4.88 -17.02 4.72
C GLU A 27 4.29 -17.70 3.46
N SER A 28 3.36 -17.04 2.76
CA SER A 28 2.73 -17.61 1.57
C SER A 28 3.75 -17.93 0.47
N PRO A 29 3.59 -19.07 -0.24
CA PRO A 29 4.42 -19.37 -1.39
C PRO A 29 4.24 -18.28 -2.45
N LEU A 30 5.31 -18.02 -3.19
CA LEU A 30 5.33 -17.03 -4.27
C LEU A 30 6.14 -17.57 -5.43
N THR A 31 5.54 -17.55 -6.61
CA THR A 31 6.12 -17.98 -7.88
C THR A 31 5.93 -16.91 -8.92
N ILE A 32 7.02 -16.31 -9.37
CA ILE A 32 7.03 -15.29 -10.42
C ILE A 32 7.82 -15.85 -11.60
N VAL A 33 7.28 -15.71 -12.81
CA VAL A 33 8.01 -16.10 -14.03
C VAL A 33 8.32 -14.86 -14.84
N CYS A 34 9.61 -14.60 -15.08
CA CYS A 34 10.04 -13.62 -16.07
C CYS A 34 10.34 -14.32 -17.39
N VAL A 35 9.63 -13.94 -18.44
CA VAL A 35 9.74 -14.50 -19.79
C VAL A 35 10.14 -13.41 -20.78
N GLY A 36 11.17 -13.67 -21.60
CA GLY A 36 11.58 -12.71 -22.63
C GLY A 36 13.08 -12.68 -22.87
N ALA A 37 13.59 -11.48 -23.18
CA ALA A 37 15.02 -11.26 -23.40
C ALA A 37 15.81 -11.59 -22.13
N THR A 38 16.76 -12.53 -22.22
CA THR A 38 17.53 -13.04 -21.07
C THR A 38 18.16 -11.92 -20.25
N ARG A 39 18.80 -10.94 -20.91
CA ARG A 39 19.44 -9.80 -20.22
C ARG A 39 18.44 -8.92 -19.47
N VAL A 40 17.26 -8.70 -20.04
CA VAL A 40 16.20 -7.89 -19.42
C VAL A 40 15.66 -8.62 -18.19
N CYS A 41 15.32 -9.92 -18.31
CA CYS A 41 14.83 -10.70 -17.18
C CYS A 41 15.87 -10.86 -16.07
N GLN A 42 17.16 -11.03 -16.40
CA GLN A 42 18.24 -11.04 -15.42
C GLN A 42 18.36 -9.69 -14.70
N SER A 43 18.27 -8.58 -15.42
CA SER A 43 18.33 -7.23 -14.83
C SER A 43 17.15 -6.96 -13.89
N ILE A 44 15.93 -7.32 -14.31
CA ILE A 44 14.73 -7.22 -13.49
C ILE A 44 14.87 -8.06 -12.21
N ALA A 45 15.27 -9.33 -12.34
CA ALA A 45 15.44 -10.21 -11.19
C ALA A 45 16.48 -9.64 -10.21
N ALA A 46 17.65 -9.22 -10.72
CA ALA A 46 18.69 -8.64 -9.89
C ALA A 46 18.21 -7.40 -9.12
N ARG A 47 17.44 -6.50 -9.75
CA ARG A 47 16.89 -5.30 -9.10
C ARG A 47 15.86 -5.64 -8.02
N LEU A 48 15.05 -6.67 -8.23
CA LEU A 48 14.04 -7.11 -7.26
C LEU A 48 14.65 -7.87 -6.07
N GLU A 49 15.73 -8.61 -6.31
CA GLU A 49 16.46 -9.37 -5.30
C GLU A 49 17.44 -8.49 -4.52
N TYR A 50 17.87 -7.36 -5.09
CA TYR A 50 18.79 -6.43 -4.45
C TYR A 50 18.12 -5.56 -3.38
N GLY A 51 18.83 -5.35 -2.29
CA GLY A 51 18.46 -4.44 -1.20
C GLY A 51 19.02 -4.91 0.14
N GLU A 52 18.90 -4.07 1.17
CA GLU A 52 19.37 -4.42 2.51
C GLU A 52 18.58 -5.58 3.10
N GLN A 53 19.28 -6.58 3.64
CA GLN A 53 18.71 -7.78 4.24
C GLN A 53 19.25 -7.98 5.65
N ARG A 54 18.86 -7.09 6.57
CA ARG A 54 19.30 -7.13 7.97
C ARG A 54 19.10 -8.49 8.65
N TYR A 55 18.05 -9.22 8.27
CA TYR A 55 17.70 -10.54 8.80
C TYR A 55 18.11 -11.69 7.88
N GLY A 56 18.92 -11.43 6.85
CA GLY A 56 19.32 -12.39 5.82
C GLY A 56 18.24 -12.64 4.77
N ALA A 57 18.58 -13.51 3.81
CA ALA A 57 17.67 -13.91 2.73
C ALA A 57 16.58 -14.85 3.26
N VAL A 58 15.34 -14.63 2.81
CA VAL A 58 14.20 -15.47 3.18
C VAL A 58 13.91 -16.47 2.06
N GLY A 59 14.54 -17.64 2.16
CA GLY A 59 14.34 -18.75 1.22
C GLY A 59 14.94 -18.51 -0.17
N PRO A 60 14.69 -19.42 -1.14
CA PRO A 60 15.18 -19.28 -2.51
C PRO A 60 14.47 -18.12 -3.23
N SER A 61 15.06 -17.63 -4.32
CA SER A 61 14.40 -16.63 -5.17
C SER A 61 13.05 -17.15 -5.69
N PRO A 62 11.96 -16.36 -5.60
CA PRO A 62 10.68 -16.68 -6.21
C PRO A 62 10.66 -16.46 -7.74
N ILE A 63 11.72 -15.87 -8.31
CA ILE A 63 11.74 -15.47 -9.73
C ILE A 63 12.39 -16.58 -10.57
N HIS A 64 11.61 -17.16 -11.46
CA HIS A 64 12.07 -18.11 -12.46
C HIS A 64 12.18 -17.43 -13.82
N GLN A 65 13.30 -17.63 -14.51
CA GLN A 65 13.55 -17.06 -15.83
C GLN A 65 13.22 -18.08 -16.91
N ALA A 66 12.53 -17.64 -17.96
CA ALA A 66 12.16 -18.45 -19.11
C ALA A 66 12.39 -17.68 -20.42
N ASN A 67 12.55 -18.41 -21.51
CA ASN A 67 12.68 -17.82 -22.84
C ASN A 67 11.36 -17.93 -23.61
N LEU A 68 10.94 -16.86 -24.29
CA LEU A 68 9.71 -16.86 -25.10
C LEU A 68 9.73 -17.94 -26.20
N ALA A 69 10.90 -18.33 -26.70
CA ALA A 69 11.03 -19.36 -27.72
C ALA A 69 10.79 -20.77 -27.16
N THR A 70 11.10 -21.03 -25.89
CA THR A 70 11.10 -22.40 -25.32
C THR A 70 10.02 -22.64 -24.28
N ILE A 71 9.44 -21.59 -23.71
CA ILE A 71 8.42 -21.72 -22.66
C ILE A 71 7.18 -22.46 -23.17
N VAL A 72 6.66 -23.36 -22.35
CA VAL A 72 5.37 -24.02 -22.59
C VAL A 72 4.30 -23.28 -21.77
N PRO A 73 3.32 -22.59 -22.38
CA PRO A 73 2.33 -21.80 -21.63
C PRO A 73 1.51 -22.60 -20.61
N ALA A 74 1.40 -23.92 -20.79
CA ALA A 74 0.73 -24.78 -19.81
C ALA A 74 1.47 -24.86 -18.46
N GLU A 75 2.80 -24.69 -18.45
CA GLU A 75 3.64 -24.78 -17.25
C GLU A 75 3.50 -23.54 -16.34
N VAL A 76 3.05 -22.41 -16.89
CA VAL A 76 2.87 -21.16 -16.13
C VAL A 76 1.45 -20.95 -15.61
N ARG A 77 0.56 -21.96 -15.69
CA ARG A 77 -0.84 -21.81 -15.26
C ARG A 77 -1.02 -21.54 -13.77
N ASN A 78 -0.05 -21.93 -12.94
CA ASN A 78 -0.12 -21.84 -11.48
C ASN A 78 0.91 -20.86 -10.90
N VAL A 79 1.24 -19.80 -11.65
CA VAL A 79 2.17 -18.75 -11.19
C VAL A 79 1.39 -17.53 -10.72
N ASP A 80 1.96 -16.80 -9.77
CA ASP A 80 1.31 -15.65 -9.14
C ASP A 80 1.46 -14.36 -9.97
N LEU A 81 2.51 -14.29 -10.79
CA LEU A 81 2.80 -13.16 -11.67
C LEU A 81 3.66 -13.60 -12.86
N VAL A 82 3.30 -13.11 -14.04
CA VAL A 82 4.13 -13.19 -15.24
C VAL A 82 4.73 -11.81 -15.54
N ILE A 83 6.05 -11.75 -15.71
CA ILE A 83 6.75 -10.56 -16.20
C ILE A 83 7.21 -10.84 -17.62
N ILE A 84 6.78 -10.05 -18.59
CA ILE A 84 7.23 -10.15 -19.98
C ILE A 84 8.32 -9.08 -20.19
N GLY A 85 9.59 -9.51 -20.21
CA GLY A 85 10.75 -8.63 -20.37
C GLY A 85 11.16 -8.50 -21.83
N LEU A 86 10.89 -7.36 -22.44
CA LEU A 86 11.20 -7.08 -23.84
C LEU A 86 12.36 -6.09 -23.95
N ASP A 87 13.27 -6.31 -24.90
CA ASP A 87 14.28 -5.33 -25.29
C ASP A 87 13.83 -4.68 -26.60
N ARG A 88 13.70 -3.35 -26.64
CA ARG A 88 13.24 -2.63 -27.85
C ARG A 88 14.14 -2.89 -29.06
N ASN A 89 15.43 -3.17 -28.83
CA ASN A 89 16.39 -3.41 -29.91
C ASN A 89 16.25 -4.80 -30.53
N ILE A 90 15.49 -5.70 -29.89
CA ILE A 90 15.29 -7.08 -30.34
C ILE A 90 13.90 -7.19 -30.96
N ARG A 91 13.86 -7.57 -32.24
CA ARG A 91 12.60 -7.85 -32.93
C ARG A 91 12.06 -9.21 -32.49
N LEU A 92 10.79 -9.24 -32.10
CA LEU A 92 10.08 -10.48 -31.81
C LEU A 92 9.78 -11.26 -33.10
N SER A 93 10.01 -12.57 -33.07
CA SER A 93 9.58 -13.51 -34.09
C SER A 93 8.08 -13.77 -34.03
N ALA A 94 7.49 -14.28 -35.12
CA ALA A 94 6.08 -14.66 -35.16
C ALA A 94 5.71 -15.72 -34.10
N ARG A 95 6.65 -16.61 -33.76
CA ARG A 95 6.50 -17.60 -32.69
C ARG A 95 6.40 -16.92 -31.33
N GLU A 96 7.30 -16.00 -31.03
CA GLU A 96 7.30 -15.28 -29.73
C GLU A 96 6.04 -14.43 -29.56
N LEU A 97 5.57 -13.78 -30.64
CA LEU A 97 4.29 -13.08 -30.63
C LEU A 97 3.13 -14.04 -30.31
N THR A 98 3.09 -15.21 -30.96
CA THR A 98 2.08 -16.25 -30.66
C THR A 98 2.12 -16.70 -29.20
N VAL A 99 3.32 -16.86 -28.62
CA VAL A 99 3.47 -17.24 -27.21
C VAL A 99 2.97 -16.14 -26.28
N ILE A 100 3.29 -14.87 -26.55
CA ILE A 100 2.75 -13.73 -25.78
C ILE A 100 1.22 -13.71 -25.85
N GLU A 101 0.62 -14.00 -27.01
CA GLU A 101 -0.84 -14.11 -27.15
C GLU A 101 -1.42 -15.26 -26.32
N GLN A 102 -0.76 -16.42 -26.31
CA GLN A 102 -1.19 -17.57 -25.51
C GLN A 102 -1.10 -17.28 -24.01
N LEU A 103 -0.05 -16.60 -23.55
CA LEU A 103 0.11 -16.16 -22.16
C LEU A 103 -0.98 -15.15 -21.77
N ALA A 104 -1.27 -14.19 -22.64
CA ALA A 104 -2.31 -13.19 -22.41
C ALA A 104 -3.71 -13.84 -22.28
N ALA A 105 -3.97 -14.94 -23.00
CA ALA A 105 -5.23 -15.68 -22.89
C ALA A 105 -5.42 -16.38 -21.53
N LEU A 106 -4.35 -16.62 -20.77
CA LEU A 106 -4.44 -17.23 -19.44
C LEU A 106 -4.99 -16.27 -18.37
N SER A 107 -5.12 -14.98 -18.68
CA SER A 107 -5.64 -13.94 -17.77
C SER A 107 -4.89 -13.85 -16.43
N LEU A 108 -3.62 -14.26 -16.43
CA LEU A 108 -2.76 -14.18 -15.26
C LEU A 108 -2.39 -12.72 -14.94
N PRO A 109 -2.09 -12.39 -13.67
CA PRO A 109 -1.40 -11.16 -13.33
C PRO A 109 -0.15 -10.99 -14.20
N THR A 110 -0.11 -9.94 -15.02
CA THR A 110 0.94 -9.75 -16.03
C THR A 110 1.48 -8.32 -16.03
N VAL A 111 2.80 -8.18 -15.97
CA VAL A 111 3.53 -6.92 -16.19
C VAL A 111 4.37 -7.05 -17.45
N VAL A 112 4.20 -6.15 -18.40
CA VAL A 112 5.05 -6.06 -19.59
C VAL A 112 6.07 -4.96 -19.35
N VAL A 113 7.35 -5.32 -19.37
CA VAL A 113 8.46 -4.37 -19.19
C VAL A 113 9.19 -4.23 -20.52
N VAL A 114 9.20 -3.02 -21.08
CA VAL A 114 9.93 -2.71 -22.31
C VAL A 114 11.18 -1.92 -21.96
N TRP A 115 12.34 -2.53 -22.19
CA TRP A 115 13.66 -1.99 -21.93
C TRP A 115 14.19 -1.23 -23.14
N GLY A 116 14.65 0.01 -22.93
CA GLY A 116 15.38 0.80 -23.91
C GLY A 116 14.53 1.81 -24.68
N THR A 117 14.87 3.09 -24.50
CA THR A 117 14.36 4.32 -25.15
C THR A 117 12.85 4.57 -25.06
N ALA A 118 12.44 5.83 -24.90
CA ALA A 118 11.05 6.20 -24.72
C ALA A 118 10.18 5.74 -25.90
N LEU A 119 8.98 5.23 -25.61
CA LEU A 119 7.96 5.00 -26.65
C LEU A 119 7.74 6.32 -27.40
N PRO A 120 7.56 6.28 -28.72
CA PRO A 120 7.22 7.48 -29.46
C PRO A 120 5.86 8.01 -28.97
N SER A 121 5.66 9.32 -29.05
CA SER A 121 4.51 10.03 -28.46
C SER A 121 3.16 9.59 -29.04
N ASP A 122 3.18 8.93 -30.19
CA ASP A 122 2.06 8.37 -30.96
C ASP A 122 1.92 6.85 -30.78
N ALA A 123 2.66 6.23 -29.85
CA ALA A 123 2.49 4.84 -29.52
C ALA A 123 1.03 4.56 -29.17
N GLY A 124 0.36 3.80 -30.03
CA GLY A 124 -1.03 3.41 -29.84
C GLY A 124 -1.25 2.66 -28.54
N PRO A 125 -2.52 2.52 -28.10
CA PRO A 125 -2.82 1.73 -26.91
C PRO A 125 -2.23 0.32 -27.05
N LEU A 126 -1.93 -0.29 -25.90
CA LEU A 126 -1.57 -1.70 -25.85
C LEU A 126 -2.53 -2.51 -26.71
N HIS A 127 -2.00 -3.48 -27.46
CA HIS A 127 -2.81 -4.38 -28.25
C HIS A 127 -3.94 -4.94 -27.36
N PRO A 128 -5.22 -4.97 -27.82
CA PRO A 128 -6.37 -5.28 -26.96
C PRO A 128 -6.22 -6.57 -26.14
N ARG A 129 -5.44 -7.52 -26.67
CA ARG A 129 -5.16 -8.81 -26.03
C ARG A 129 -4.28 -8.72 -24.78
N VAL A 130 -3.41 -7.71 -24.66
CA VAL A 130 -2.60 -7.43 -23.46
C VAL A 130 -3.12 -6.21 -22.69
N ALA A 131 -4.33 -5.73 -22.97
CA ALA A 131 -4.91 -4.57 -22.30
C ALA A 131 -5.11 -4.77 -20.78
N HIS A 132 -5.15 -6.03 -20.31
CA HIS A 132 -5.21 -6.38 -18.89
C HIS A 132 -3.83 -6.44 -18.21
N ALA A 133 -2.75 -6.30 -18.98
CA ALA A 133 -1.39 -6.28 -18.48
C ALA A 133 -1.00 -4.85 -18.09
N ARG A 134 -0.16 -4.73 -17.07
CA ARG A 134 0.47 -3.47 -16.71
C ARG A 134 1.69 -3.25 -17.59
N LEU A 135 1.65 -2.28 -18.49
CA LEU A 135 2.84 -1.86 -19.25
C LEU A 135 3.68 -0.89 -18.42
N LEU A 136 4.98 -1.20 -18.34
CA LEU A 136 6.04 -0.34 -17.86
C LEU A 136 7.08 -0.19 -18.98
N VAL A 137 7.39 1.05 -19.33
CA VAL A 137 8.44 1.37 -20.29
C VAL A 137 9.59 1.97 -19.50
N VAL A 138 10.79 1.42 -19.70
CA VAL A 138 12.02 1.86 -19.04
C VAL A 138 12.97 2.40 -20.11
N PRO A 139 12.92 3.72 -20.38
CA PRO A 139 13.76 4.34 -21.39
C PRO A 139 15.25 4.24 -21.07
N ASP A 140 15.57 4.49 -19.80
CA ASP A 140 16.90 4.44 -19.23
C ASP A 140 16.88 3.49 -18.02
N PRO A 141 17.48 2.29 -18.16
CA PRO A 141 17.63 1.33 -17.07
C PRO A 141 18.28 1.92 -15.82
N ASP A 142 19.24 2.82 -15.99
CA ASP A 142 20.07 3.33 -14.92
C ASP A 142 19.48 4.59 -14.26
N ALA A 143 18.32 5.05 -14.74
CA ALA A 143 17.60 6.14 -14.12
C ALA A 143 17.25 5.80 -12.65
N PRO A 144 17.37 6.77 -11.73
CA PRO A 144 17.22 6.53 -10.30
C PRO A 144 15.81 6.06 -9.89
N ASP A 145 14.80 6.35 -10.70
CA ASP A 145 13.41 5.98 -10.44
C ASP A 145 13.03 4.58 -10.97
N THR A 146 13.89 3.91 -11.74
CA THR A 146 13.56 2.65 -12.41
C THR A 146 13.13 1.56 -11.43
N ASP A 147 13.84 1.41 -10.31
CA ASP A 147 13.53 0.39 -9.31
C ASP A 147 12.17 0.65 -8.66
N ARG A 148 11.88 1.91 -8.36
CA ARG A 148 10.59 2.32 -7.80
C ARG A 148 9.45 2.04 -8.78
N GLN A 149 9.60 2.42 -10.05
CA GLN A 149 8.58 2.19 -11.07
C GLN A 149 8.33 0.69 -11.33
N LEU A 150 9.41 -0.11 -11.32
CA LEU A 150 9.32 -1.57 -11.44
C LEU A 150 8.56 -2.18 -10.26
N ALA A 151 8.92 -1.79 -9.03
CA ALA A 151 8.24 -2.26 -7.83
C ALA A 151 6.76 -1.84 -7.78
N GLU A 152 6.45 -0.60 -8.17
CA GLU A 152 5.07 -0.11 -8.29
C GLU A 152 4.27 -0.94 -9.30
N ALA A 153 4.81 -1.15 -10.51
CA ALA A 153 4.13 -1.93 -11.56
C ALA A 153 3.86 -3.38 -11.13
N ILE A 154 4.80 -3.99 -10.40
CA ILE A 154 4.65 -5.35 -9.86
C ILE A 154 3.58 -5.41 -8.78
N LEU A 155 3.64 -4.53 -7.77
CA LEU A 155 2.67 -4.51 -6.67
C LEU A 155 1.26 -4.13 -7.16
N GLU A 156 1.13 -3.27 -8.16
CA GLU A 156 -0.15 -2.93 -8.78
C GLU A 156 -0.85 -4.15 -9.42
N ARG A 157 -0.08 -5.11 -9.93
CA ARG A 157 -0.63 -6.27 -10.63
C ARG A 157 -0.71 -7.53 -9.79
N LEU A 158 0.24 -7.73 -8.88
CA LEU A 158 0.28 -8.86 -7.96
C LEU A 158 -0.95 -8.84 -7.04
N PRO A 159 -1.58 -10.00 -6.75
CA PRO A 159 -2.66 -10.08 -5.77
C PRO A 159 -2.25 -9.49 -4.41
N ALA A 160 -3.12 -8.67 -3.81
CA ALA A 160 -2.83 -7.98 -2.55
C ALA A 160 -2.44 -8.94 -1.40
N SER A 161 -3.01 -10.15 -1.38
CA SER A 161 -2.69 -11.20 -0.40
C SER A 161 -1.28 -11.77 -0.53
N LEU A 162 -0.54 -11.42 -1.58
CA LEU A 162 0.84 -11.87 -1.80
C LEU A 162 1.85 -10.73 -1.66
N HIS A 163 1.40 -9.50 -1.42
CA HIS A 163 2.29 -8.33 -1.33
C HIS A 163 3.31 -8.48 -0.21
N LEU A 164 2.87 -8.97 0.95
CA LEU A 164 3.76 -9.16 2.10
C LEU A 164 4.80 -10.27 1.86
N ALA A 165 4.37 -11.43 1.34
CA ALA A 165 5.30 -12.50 0.93
C ALA A 165 6.31 -12.02 -0.12
N ALA A 166 5.85 -11.23 -1.10
CA ALA A 166 6.69 -10.68 -2.14
C ALA A 166 7.75 -9.73 -1.59
N ALA A 167 7.38 -8.73 -0.78
CA ALA A 167 8.38 -7.84 -0.19
C ALA A 167 9.32 -8.56 0.79
N ARG A 168 8.83 -9.58 1.50
CA ARG A 168 9.66 -10.41 2.38
C ARG A 168 10.78 -11.10 1.60
N ARG A 169 10.46 -11.69 0.44
CA ARG A 169 11.41 -12.46 -0.40
C ARG A 169 12.19 -11.61 -1.41
N LEU A 170 11.65 -10.45 -1.81
CA LEU A 170 12.22 -9.56 -2.83
C LEU A 170 12.46 -8.17 -2.22
N PRO A 171 13.69 -7.87 -1.75
CA PRO A 171 14.01 -6.60 -1.11
C PRO A 171 13.71 -5.36 -1.93
N GLY A 172 13.81 -5.43 -3.27
CA GLY A 172 13.52 -4.32 -4.16
C GLY A 172 12.06 -3.83 -4.09
N LEU A 173 11.13 -4.64 -3.57
CA LEU A 173 9.72 -4.25 -3.38
C LEU A 173 9.46 -3.54 -2.05
N ARG A 174 10.36 -3.68 -1.06
CA ARG A 174 10.13 -3.25 0.32
C ARG A 174 9.88 -1.75 0.48
N PRO A 175 10.65 -0.83 -0.15
CA PRO A 175 10.43 0.61 0.04
C PRO A 175 9.06 1.05 -0.45
N VAL A 176 8.60 0.53 -1.59
CA VAL A 176 7.28 0.85 -2.16
C VAL A 176 6.17 0.28 -1.29
N LEU A 177 6.26 -0.99 -0.88
CA LEU A 177 5.25 -1.59 0.00
C LEU A 177 5.18 -0.88 1.35
N ALA A 178 6.32 -0.55 1.96
CA ALA A 178 6.37 0.14 3.24
C ALA A 178 5.64 1.49 3.16
N LYS A 179 5.93 2.29 2.13
CA LYS A 179 5.24 3.57 1.89
C LYS A 179 3.73 3.38 1.72
N GLN A 180 3.30 2.36 0.97
CA GLN A 180 1.88 2.03 0.78
C GLN A 180 1.20 1.64 2.08
N LEU A 181 1.81 0.75 2.88
CA LEU A 181 1.28 0.32 4.18
C LEU A 181 1.14 1.49 5.16
N ILE A 182 2.19 2.31 5.30
CA ILE A 182 2.18 3.48 6.20
C ILE A 182 1.08 4.46 5.80
N SER A 183 0.99 4.78 4.50
CA SER A 183 0.00 5.72 3.99
C SER A 183 -1.43 5.19 4.18
N SER A 184 -1.66 3.91 3.87
CA SER A 184 -2.97 3.26 3.97
C SER A 184 -3.48 3.20 5.41
N VAL A 185 -2.63 2.78 6.35
CA VAL A 185 -3.02 2.70 7.77
C VAL A 185 -3.21 4.10 8.37
N SER A 186 -2.38 5.08 7.98
CA SER A 186 -2.55 6.47 8.40
C SER A 186 -3.88 7.04 7.93
N PHE A 187 -4.23 6.80 6.66
CA PHE A 187 -5.52 7.22 6.09
C PHE A 187 -6.70 6.52 6.77
N THR A 188 -6.56 5.24 7.11
CA THR A 188 -7.64 4.52 7.78
C THR A 188 -7.86 5.00 9.22
N ASN A 189 -6.79 5.24 9.98
CA ASN A 189 -6.90 5.81 11.33
C ASN A 189 -7.53 7.21 11.29
N ALA A 190 -7.16 8.04 10.32
CA ALA A 190 -7.78 9.35 10.10
C ALA A 190 -9.28 9.24 9.78
N SER A 191 -9.65 8.29 8.93
CA SER A 191 -11.04 8.02 8.54
C SER A 191 -11.88 7.48 9.72
N TYR A 192 -11.29 6.60 10.53
CA TYR A 192 -11.90 6.11 11.78
C TYR A 192 -12.22 7.30 12.71
N VAL A 193 -11.24 8.16 12.96
CA VAL A 193 -11.42 9.34 13.83
C VAL A 193 -12.45 10.30 13.24
N LEU A 194 -12.49 10.49 11.93
CA LEU A 194 -13.54 11.29 11.30
C LEU A 194 -14.93 10.69 11.57
N ALA A 195 -15.08 9.38 11.42
CA ALA A 195 -16.35 8.69 11.63
C ALA A 195 -16.82 8.76 13.10
N THR A 196 -15.92 8.64 14.08
CA THR A 196 -16.25 8.70 15.52
C THR A 196 -16.35 10.13 16.06
N ALA A 197 -15.76 11.11 15.38
CA ALA A 197 -15.86 12.52 15.76
C ALA A 197 -17.18 13.20 15.34
N LEU A 198 -17.97 12.59 14.46
CA LEU A 198 -19.28 13.12 14.04
C LEU A 198 -20.37 12.95 15.12
N PRO A 199 -20.52 11.80 15.81
CA PRO A 199 -21.52 11.62 16.87
C PRO A 199 -21.18 12.35 18.18
N SER A 200 -19.90 12.60 18.47
CA SER A 200 -19.43 13.24 19.71
C SER A 200 -19.73 14.75 19.79
N GLN A 201 -20.41 15.32 18.80
CA GLN A 201 -20.98 16.67 18.86
C GLN A 201 -22.39 16.70 19.49
N ILE A 202 -22.98 15.54 19.80
CA ILE A 202 -24.26 15.43 20.49
C ILE A 202 -24.01 15.26 22.00
N PRO A 203 -24.33 16.26 22.85
CA PRO A 203 -23.97 16.27 24.28
C PRO A 203 -24.51 15.09 25.11
N LEU A 204 -25.57 14.44 24.63
CA LEU A 204 -26.23 13.32 25.31
C LEU A 204 -25.48 11.98 25.16
N LEU A 205 -24.44 11.92 24.31
CA LEU A 205 -23.67 10.70 23.99
C LEU A 205 -22.21 10.77 24.48
N ASN A 206 -21.94 11.45 25.60
CA ASN A 206 -20.62 11.52 26.28
C ASN A 206 -20.16 10.16 26.88
N MET A 207 -20.25 9.08 26.11
CA MET A 207 -19.50 7.85 26.35
C MET A 207 -17.99 8.11 26.14
N PRO A 208 -17.09 7.38 26.81
CA PRO A 208 -15.65 7.61 26.73
C PRO A 208 -15.08 7.08 25.40
N PHE A 209 -15.49 7.69 24.27
CA PHE A 209 -14.99 7.38 22.93
C PHE A 209 -13.46 7.52 22.83
N ALA A 210 -12.85 8.40 23.65
CA ALA A 210 -11.41 8.61 23.68
C ALA A 210 -10.59 7.33 24.04
N ALA A 211 -11.12 6.44 24.88
CA ALA A 211 -10.43 5.21 25.27
C ALA A 211 -10.50 4.13 24.18
N ALA A 212 -11.67 3.97 23.55
CA ALA A 212 -11.86 3.03 22.44
C ALA A 212 -11.06 3.46 21.20
N ASP A 213 -11.05 4.76 20.89
CA ASP A 213 -10.25 5.33 19.80
C ASP A 213 -8.76 5.05 20.02
N THR A 214 -8.25 5.30 21.23
CA THR A 214 -6.84 5.03 21.57
C THR A 214 -6.48 3.55 21.39
N LEU A 215 -7.34 2.63 21.85
CA LEU A 215 -7.10 1.19 21.73
C LEU A 215 -7.07 0.73 20.26
N ILE A 216 -8.03 1.19 19.46
CA ILE A 216 -8.14 0.80 18.04
C ILE A 216 -6.98 1.36 17.23
N LEU A 217 -6.64 2.65 17.42
CA LEU A 217 -5.52 3.28 16.71
C LEU A 217 -4.19 2.61 17.07
N THR A 218 -3.99 2.29 18.35
CA THR A 218 -2.78 1.60 18.83
C THR A 218 -2.69 0.19 18.25
N LYS A 219 -3.80 -0.56 18.17
CA LYS A 219 -3.82 -1.87 17.50
C LYS A 219 -3.39 -1.74 16.04
N ASN A 220 -3.96 -0.80 15.30
CA ASN A 220 -3.64 -0.59 13.88
C ASN A 220 -2.16 -0.24 13.66
N GLN A 221 -1.60 0.62 14.53
CA GLN A 221 -0.17 0.95 14.50
C GLN A 221 0.70 -0.26 14.82
N ALA A 222 0.34 -1.07 15.82
CA ALA A 222 1.08 -2.30 16.13
C ALA A 222 1.05 -3.30 14.96
N MET A 223 -0.10 -3.46 14.29
CA MET A 223 -0.22 -4.34 13.12
C MET A 223 0.59 -3.81 11.93
N LEU A 224 0.64 -2.49 11.73
CA LEU A 224 1.50 -1.86 10.72
C LEU A 224 2.98 -2.17 11.00
N VAL A 225 3.44 -1.96 12.23
CA VAL A 225 4.83 -2.25 12.62
C VAL A 225 5.16 -3.72 12.41
N TYR A 226 4.25 -4.63 12.76
CA TYR A 226 4.46 -6.07 12.54
C TYR A 226 4.58 -6.41 11.05
N ARG A 227 3.70 -5.85 10.19
CA ARG A 227 3.80 -6.02 8.74
C ARG A 227 5.12 -5.50 8.18
N LEU A 228 5.56 -4.32 8.61
CA LEU A 228 6.85 -3.77 8.21
C LEU A 228 7.99 -4.70 8.64
N ALA A 229 7.96 -5.22 9.86
CA ALA A 229 8.96 -6.18 10.33
C ALA A 229 9.04 -7.40 9.41
N LEU A 230 7.89 -8.02 9.11
CA LEU A 230 7.84 -9.21 8.25
C LEU A 230 8.25 -8.91 6.81
N ALA A 231 7.83 -7.77 6.25
CA ALA A 231 8.25 -7.33 4.92
C ALA A 231 9.77 -7.18 4.81
N TYR A 232 10.43 -6.75 5.89
CA TYR A 232 11.88 -6.59 5.97
C TYR A 232 12.62 -7.88 6.37
N GLY A 233 11.93 -9.02 6.44
CA GLY A 233 12.54 -10.32 6.69
C GLY A 233 12.68 -10.70 8.16
N ALA A 234 12.19 -9.88 9.10
CA ALA A 234 12.23 -10.22 10.52
C ALA A 234 11.52 -11.56 10.79
N PRO A 235 11.97 -12.35 11.79
CA PRO A 235 11.38 -13.65 12.03
C PRO A 235 9.95 -13.50 12.59
N PRO A 236 9.01 -14.43 12.29
CA PRO A 236 7.59 -14.27 12.64
C PRO A 236 7.29 -14.12 14.15
N ASP A 237 8.14 -14.73 14.99
CA ASP A 237 8.13 -14.65 16.45
C ASP A 237 8.56 -13.28 16.98
N ILE A 238 9.06 -12.37 16.13
CA ILE A 238 9.41 -10.99 16.52
C ILE A 238 8.24 -10.27 17.18
N ARG A 239 7.00 -10.72 16.98
CA ARG A 239 5.81 -10.29 17.73
C ARG A 239 6.04 -10.29 19.25
N GLU A 240 6.63 -11.35 19.78
CA GLU A 240 6.85 -11.52 21.23
C GLU A 240 7.81 -10.45 21.76
N ARG A 241 8.70 -9.97 20.89
CA ARG A 241 9.70 -8.94 21.18
C ARG A 241 9.28 -7.57 20.68
N LEU A 242 8.19 -7.44 19.92
CA LEU A 242 7.79 -6.18 19.29
C LEU A 242 7.51 -5.14 20.37
N PHE A 243 6.86 -5.53 21.48
CA PHE A 243 6.60 -4.62 22.60
C PHE A 243 7.85 -4.22 23.38
N GLU A 244 8.94 -4.99 23.28
CA GLU A 244 10.25 -4.66 23.87
C GLU A 244 11.07 -3.77 22.93
N VAL A 245 10.89 -3.92 21.62
CA VAL A 245 11.57 -3.15 20.58
C VAL A 245 10.83 -1.83 20.28
N LEU A 246 9.51 -1.75 20.49
CA LEU A 246 8.70 -0.54 20.30
C LEU A 246 9.25 0.66 21.11
N PRO A 247 9.62 0.52 22.39
CA PRO A 247 10.32 1.57 23.16
C PRO A 247 11.72 1.90 22.65
N VAL A 248 12.39 0.99 21.93
CA VAL A 248 13.73 1.22 21.34
C VAL A 248 13.63 1.94 20.00
N ILE A 249 12.59 1.64 19.20
CA ILE A 249 12.23 2.33 17.95
C ILE A 249 11.67 3.74 18.24
N GLY A 250 11.02 3.91 19.39
CA GLY A 250 10.40 5.16 19.78
C GLY A 250 10.16 5.17 21.28
N GLY A 251 11.17 5.58 22.06
CA GLY A 251 11.06 5.72 23.50
C GLY A 251 9.76 6.40 23.89
N ALA A 252 9.11 5.94 24.97
CA ALA A 252 7.86 6.50 25.49
C ALA A 252 7.87 8.03 25.75
N PHE A 253 9.04 8.67 25.63
CA PHE A 253 9.24 10.12 25.61
C PHE A 253 8.90 10.78 24.27
N ILE A 254 9.17 10.12 23.13
CA ILE A 254 8.93 10.60 21.76
C ILE A 254 7.43 10.78 21.51
N TRP A 255 6.59 9.79 21.87
CA TRP A 255 5.13 9.88 21.73
C TRP A 255 4.49 10.99 22.58
N ARG A 256 5.03 11.27 23.76
CA ARG A 256 4.58 12.42 24.57
C ARG A 256 5.00 13.75 23.95
N GLN A 257 6.19 13.83 23.35
CA GLN A 257 6.65 15.06 22.68
C GLN A 257 5.90 15.32 21.38
N LEU A 258 5.68 14.31 20.55
CA LEU A 258 4.85 14.44 19.35
C LEU A 258 3.41 14.76 19.71
N ALA A 259 2.81 14.10 20.70
CA ALA A 259 1.48 14.44 21.18
C ALA A 259 1.40 15.90 21.65
N ARG A 260 2.40 16.39 22.42
CA ARG A 260 2.47 17.80 22.84
C ARG A 260 2.67 18.78 21.67
N MET A 261 3.49 18.43 20.68
CA MET A 261 3.68 19.25 19.47
C MET A 261 2.40 19.30 18.63
N LEU A 262 1.75 18.15 18.44
CA LEU A 262 0.49 17.98 17.73
C LEU A 262 -0.65 18.75 18.42
N VAL A 263 -0.69 18.73 19.75
CA VAL A 263 -1.64 19.50 20.58
C VAL A 263 -1.31 21.00 20.57
N GLY A 264 -0.04 21.37 20.63
CA GLY A 264 0.42 22.77 20.65
C GLY A 264 0.28 23.52 19.32
N LEU A 265 0.06 22.81 18.21
CA LEU A 265 -0.18 23.38 16.88
C LEU A 265 -1.67 23.71 16.61
N ILE A 266 -2.51 23.70 17.65
CA ILE A 266 -3.97 23.85 17.52
C ILE A 266 -4.49 25.04 18.36
N PRO A 267 -5.01 26.09 17.70
CA PRO A 267 -5.83 27.12 18.36
C PRO A 267 -7.35 26.81 18.36
N VAL A 268 -7.83 25.66 17.84
CA VAL A 268 -9.26 25.43 17.53
C VAL A 268 -9.78 24.05 17.97
N TRP A 269 -10.89 24.05 18.71
CA TRP A 269 -11.73 22.87 18.96
C TRP A 269 -12.44 22.43 17.68
N GLY A 270 -12.10 21.26 17.11
CA GLY A 270 -12.76 20.78 15.89
C GLY A 270 -12.36 19.36 15.43
N VAL A 271 -13.14 18.78 14.52
CA VAL A 271 -12.93 17.43 13.96
C VAL A 271 -11.70 17.35 13.05
N ALA A 272 -11.48 18.36 12.20
CA ALA A 272 -10.34 18.38 11.27
C ALA A 272 -8.96 18.23 11.96
N PRO A 273 -8.64 18.97 13.03
CA PRO A 273 -7.40 18.76 13.78
C PRO A 273 -7.22 17.33 14.31
N LYS A 274 -8.29 16.70 14.83
CA LYS A 274 -8.21 15.32 15.34
C LYS A 274 -7.89 14.31 14.23
N VAL A 275 -8.51 14.47 13.06
CA VAL A 275 -8.26 13.64 11.88
C VAL A 275 -6.81 13.80 11.41
N ALA A 276 -6.31 15.03 11.34
CA ALA A 276 -4.93 15.31 10.96
C ALA A 276 -3.91 14.71 11.95
N ILE A 277 -4.18 14.78 13.26
CA ILE A 277 -3.34 14.17 14.30
C ILE A 277 -3.30 12.64 14.15
N ALA A 278 -4.46 12.00 13.94
CA ALA A 278 -4.54 10.56 13.78
C ALA A 278 -3.74 10.05 12.58
N TYR A 279 -3.80 10.79 11.46
CA TYR A 279 -2.97 10.55 10.29
C TYR A 279 -1.48 10.71 10.65
N ALA A 280 -1.10 11.89 11.17
CA ALA A 280 0.29 12.26 11.37
C ALA A 280 1.02 11.36 12.37
N GLY A 281 0.35 11.00 13.48
CA GLY A 281 0.91 10.10 14.49
C GLY A 281 1.18 8.70 13.94
N THR A 282 0.24 8.19 13.13
CA THR A 282 0.38 6.88 12.48
C THR A 282 1.48 6.88 11.43
N TYR A 283 1.55 7.93 10.61
CA TYR A 283 2.57 8.09 9.59
C TYR A 283 3.97 8.13 10.21
N THR A 284 4.16 9.00 11.21
CA THR A 284 5.44 9.14 11.90
C THR A 284 5.89 7.84 12.56
N THR A 285 4.95 7.11 13.21
CA THR A 285 5.20 5.78 13.79
C THR A 285 5.67 4.79 12.74
N GLY A 286 4.95 4.71 11.62
CA GLY A 286 5.27 3.83 10.51
C GLY A 286 6.64 4.14 9.89
N THR A 287 6.95 5.42 9.68
CA THR A 287 8.24 5.87 9.12
C THR A 287 9.41 5.53 10.03
N ALA A 288 9.27 5.75 11.35
CA ALA A 288 10.30 5.39 12.32
C ALA A 288 10.55 3.88 12.35
N ALA A 289 9.48 3.08 12.38
CA ALA A 289 9.58 1.62 12.33
C ALA A 289 10.21 1.13 11.02
N TRP A 290 9.80 1.70 9.88
CA TRP A 290 10.36 1.38 8.58
C TRP A 290 11.88 1.62 8.53
N ARG A 291 12.36 2.79 8.96
CA ARG A 291 13.79 3.13 9.01
C ARG A 291 14.59 2.18 9.91
N TRP A 292 14.04 1.83 11.07
CA TRP A 292 14.66 0.85 11.95
C TRP A 292 14.78 -0.54 11.31
N PHE A 293 13.72 -1.03 10.64
CA PHE A 293 13.76 -2.35 10.00
C PHE A 293 14.59 -2.38 8.72
N ALA A 294 14.61 -1.29 7.97
CA ALA A 294 15.45 -1.13 6.79
C ALA A 294 16.93 -1.08 7.19
N GLU A 295 17.31 -0.03 7.92
CA GLU A 295 18.71 0.41 8.06
C GLU A 295 19.26 0.17 9.47
N GLY A 296 18.42 -0.20 10.44
CA GLY A 296 18.79 -0.17 11.86
C GLY A 296 18.95 1.24 12.43
N GLU A 297 18.50 2.26 11.71
CA GLU A 297 18.55 3.65 12.12
C GLU A 297 17.64 3.88 13.34
N ILE A 298 18.23 4.34 14.45
CA ILE A 298 17.45 4.98 15.53
C ILE A 298 17.25 6.42 15.12
N VAL A 299 16.04 6.76 14.69
CA VAL A 299 15.73 8.13 14.27
C VAL A 299 15.84 9.06 15.47
N ASP A 300 16.72 10.06 15.38
CA ASP A 300 16.90 11.03 16.44
C ASP A 300 15.69 11.95 16.62
N ARG A 301 15.72 12.75 17.69
CA ARG A 301 14.60 13.62 18.07
C ARG A 301 14.36 14.76 17.07
N GLU A 302 15.39 15.28 16.42
CA GLU A 302 15.28 16.41 15.50
C GLU A 302 14.65 15.92 14.20
N ARG A 303 15.16 14.82 13.66
CA ARG A 303 14.63 14.19 12.46
C ARG A 303 13.19 13.71 12.64
N LEU A 304 12.84 13.16 13.81
CA LEU A 304 11.46 12.82 14.13
C LEU A 304 10.52 14.04 14.16
N GLN A 305 11.01 15.22 14.59
CA GLN A 305 10.22 16.44 14.54
C GLN A 305 10.00 16.90 13.10
N GLU A 306 11.00 16.77 12.23
CA GLU A 306 10.87 17.06 10.79
C GLU A 306 9.81 16.15 10.14
N ILE A 307 9.94 14.83 10.34
CA ILE A 307 8.97 13.84 9.87
C ILE A 307 7.58 14.17 10.43
N GLY A 308 7.48 14.53 11.71
CA GLY A 308 6.21 14.91 12.34
C GLY A 308 5.59 16.16 11.71
N ARG A 309 6.37 17.18 11.36
CA ARG A 309 5.87 18.41 10.70
C ARG A 309 5.35 18.11 9.29
N GLU A 310 6.11 17.34 8.51
CA GLU A 310 5.70 16.85 7.20
C GLU A 310 4.40 16.04 7.30
N ALA A 311 4.33 15.12 8.27
CA ALA A 311 3.18 14.28 8.52
C ALA A 311 1.92 15.07 8.90
N ILE A 312 2.07 16.19 9.62
CA ILE A 312 0.96 17.09 9.96
C ILE A 312 0.44 17.81 8.70
N GLN A 313 1.33 18.28 7.83
CA GLN A 313 0.93 18.93 6.59
C GLN A 313 0.14 17.96 5.72
N LEU A 314 0.70 16.76 5.48
CA LEU A 314 0.01 15.67 4.78
C LEU A 314 -1.33 15.32 5.46
N GLY A 315 -1.33 15.22 6.80
CA GLY A 315 -2.53 14.92 7.58
C GLY A 315 -3.63 15.98 7.44
N ARG A 316 -3.27 17.27 7.36
CA ARG A 316 -4.22 18.37 7.12
C ARG A 316 -4.83 18.30 5.73
N GLU A 317 -4.01 18.03 4.71
CA GLU A 317 -4.48 17.86 3.33
C GLU A 317 -5.45 16.68 3.22
N GLN A 318 -5.07 15.53 3.80
CA GLN A 318 -5.93 14.34 3.82
C GLN A 318 -7.22 14.57 4.64
N ALA A 319 -7.14 15.25 5.78
CA ALA A 319 -8.31 15.62 6.57
C ALA A 319 -9.27 16.52 5.77
N ALA A 320 -8.75 17.51 5.05
CA ALA A 320 -9.57 18.39 4.21
C ALA A 320 -10.30 17.60 3.12
N LEU A 321 -9.60 16.69 2.43
CA LEU A 321 -10.18 15.81 1.40
C LEU A 321 -11.28 14.91 1.97
N LEU A 322 -11.01 14.25 3.11
CA LEU A 322 -11.97 13.38 3.79
C LEU A 322 -13.22 14.14 4.24
N MET A 323 -13.06 15.34 4.78
CA MET A 323 -14.18 16.17 5.21
C MET A 323 -15.01 16.70 4.03
N ALA A 324 -14.37 17.09 2.92
CA ALA A 324 -15.07 17.50 1.71
C ALA A 324 -15.97 16.36 1.19
N LYS A 325 -15.40 15.16 1.07
CA LYS A 325 -16.10 13.94 0.64
C LYS A 325 -17.25 13.56 1.59
N ALA A 326 -17.07 13.70 2.90
CA ALA A 326 -18.13 13.46 3.88
C ALA A 326 -19.29 14.47 3.76
N ARG A 327 -19.00 15.75 3.52
CA ARG A 327 -20.01 16.79 3.31
C ARG A 327 -20.83 16.56 2.04
N GLU A 328 -20.17 16.20 0.93
CA GLU A 328 -20.86 15.87 -0.33
C GLU A 328 -21.83 14.71 -0.14
N THR A 329 -21.36 13.62 0.47
CA THR A 329 -22.17 12.42 0.73
C THR A 329 -23.36 12.73 1.66
N GLY A 330 -23.12 13.48 2.73
CA GLY A 330 -24.19 13.93 3.64
C GLY A 330 -25.23 14.81 2.95
N SER A 331 -24.81 15.74 2.09
CA SER A 331 -25.72 16.61 1.34
C SER A 331 -26.62 15.84 0.37
N GLN A 332 -26.08 14.81 -0.30
CA GLN A 332 -26.85 13.93 -1.19
C GLN A 332 -27.88 13.11 -0.42
N GLN A 333 -27.52 12.61 0.77
CA GLN A 333 -28.41 11.83 1.62
C GLN A 333 -29.54 12.67 2.20
N VAL A 334 -29.27 13.90 2.65
CA VAL A 334 -30.29 14.87 3.09
C VAL A 334 -31.22 15.23 1.92
N GLY A 335 -30.68 15.43 0.72
CA GLY A 335 -31.46 15.66 -0.50
C GLY A 335 -32.36 14.48 -0.90
N ARG A 336 -31.91 13.23 -0.68
CA ARG A 336 -32.75 12.03 -0.86
C ARG A 336 -33.86 11.96 0.18
N TRP A 337 -33.56 12.24 1.44
CA TRP A 337 -34.56 12.27 2.53
C TRP A 337 -35.62 13.35 2.33
N LYS A 338 -35.24 14.57 1.95
CA LYS A 338 -36.20 15.63 1.61
C LYS A 338 -37.13 15.23 0.46
N ARG A 339 -36.57 14.63 -0.61
CA ARG A 339 -37.37 14.14 -1.75
C ARG A 339 -38.32 12.99 -1.36
N PHE A 340 -37.88 12.09 -0.49
CA PHE A 340 -38.71 11.01 0.05
C PHE A 340 -39.90 11.55 0.86
N TRP A 341 -39.65 12.51 1.78
CA TRP A 341 -40.71 13.15 2.55
C TRP A 341 -41.65 14.01 1.72
N GLN A 342 -41.15 14.67 0.67
CA GLN A 342 -41.99 15.40 -0.28
C GLN A 342 -42.94 14.46 -1.04
N ARG A 343 -42.46 13.27 -1.47
CA ARG A 343 -43.31 12.25 -2.10
C ARG A 343 -44.35 11.67 -1.14
N LEU A 344 -43.97 11.40 0.11
CA LEU A 344 -44.90 10.96 1.15
C LEU A 344 -45.99 11.99 1.44
N ARG A 345 -45.62 13.28 1.56
CA ARG A 345 -46.59 14.38 1.74
C ARG A 345 -47.52 14.57 0.54
N GLN A 346 -47.04 14.35 -0.67
CA GLN A 346 -47.87 14.42 -1.88
C GLN A 346 -48.85 13.25 -1.99
N MET A 347 -48.47 12.05 -1.54
CA MET A 347 -49.40 10.90 -1.46
C MET A 347 -50.50 11.10 -0.41
N TRP A 348 -50.19 11.73 0.72
CA TRP A 348 -51.17 12.02 1.77
C TRP A 348 -52.13 13.17 1.46
N ARG A 349 -51.83 14.01 0.45
CA ARG A 349 -52.71 15.09 -0.04
C ARG A 349 -53.65 14.67 -1.17
N ARG A 350 -53.58 13.42 -1.63
CA ARG A 350 -54.39 12.86 -2.72
C ARG A 350 -55.44 11.83 -2.26
N LYS A 351 -55.65 11.71 -0.95
CA LYS A 351 -56.85 11.12 -0.33
C LYS A 351 -57.61 12.24 0.34
#